data_AF-A0A352VMA6-F1
#
_entry.id   AF-A0A352VMA6-F1
#
_cell.length_a   1.000
_cell.length_b   1.000
_cell.length_c   1.000
_cell.angle_alpha   90.00
_cell.angle_beta   90.00
_cell.angle_gamma   90.00
#
_symmetry.space_group_name_H-M   'P 1'
#
loop_
_entity.id
_entity.type
_entity.pdbx_description
1 polymer ?
#
loop_
_entity_poly.entity_id
_entity_poly.type
_entity_poly.pdbx_seq_one_letter_code
_entity_poly.pdbx_strand_id
1 'polypeptide(L)'
;MNRPSSRIAVLWTCAAILLVTGAWASLGAEPASVTPTAEIQASAQISVPQGALDTPLLDRLRSVLGLFLLAFAAWLMSVDRKNIAWRVVIWGISLQILFAFLILKTPVGGAVFGVMNDVVIALLGFTVEGARFIFGDLVYNNVPVGAGTVGQGDFAATPGQVANTGAFFAFNVLPTIIFFSSLMTVLYHLGVMQVAVKGVAFVMQRTMKTSGAETLSAAG
;
A
#
# COMPACT_ATOMS: atom_id res chain seq x y z
N MET A 1 -21.36 -34.18 5.02
CA MET A 1 -21.21 -32.86 4.38
C MET A 1 -22.34 -31.96 4.87
N ASN A 2 -22.07 -31.11 5.86
CA ASN A 2 -23.05 -30.16 6.38
C ASN A 2 -23.30 -29.07 5.34
N ARG A 3 -24.57 -28.88 4.93
CA ARG A 3 -24.96 -27.79 4.02
C ARG A 3 -24.61 -26.46 4.68
N PRO A 4 -23.94 -25.51 3.98
CA PRO A 4 -23.61 -24.22 4.56
C PRO A 4 -24.90 -23.51 5.01
N SER A 5 -24.85 -22.90 6.21
CA SER A 5 -26.00 -22.22 6.79
C SER A 5 -26.53 -21.13 5.85
N SER A 6 -27.85 -20.91 5.87
CA SER A 6 -28.54 -19.98 4.95
C SER A 6 -27.98 -18.55 4.98
N ARG A 7 -27.28 -18.16 6.05
CA ARG A 7 -26.62 -16.85 6.18
C ARG A 7 -25.35 -16.72 5.32
N ILE A 8 -24.61 -17.82 5.14
CA ILE A 8 -23.41 -17.84 4.29
C ILE A 8 -23.83 -17.81 2.81
N ALA A 9 -24.89 -18.54 2.45
CA ALA A 9 -25.44 -18.52 1.10
C ALA A 9 -25.92 -17.11 0.66
N VAL A 10 -26.50 -16.33 1.59
CA VAL A 10 -26.92 -14.94 1.34
C VAL A 10 -25.73 -14.00 1.13
N LEU A 11 -24.63 -14.19 1.85
CA LEU A 11 -23.40 -13.42 1.66
C LEU A 11 -22.76 -13.69 0.29
N TRP A 12 -22.71 -14.96 -0.13
CA TRP A 12 -22.19 -15.34 -1.44
C TRP A 12 -23.06 -14.85 -2.60
N THR A 13 -24.38 -14.88 -2.45
CA THR A 13 -25.29 -14.31 -3.46
C THR A 13 -25.20 -12.80 -3.53
N CYS A 14 -25.07 -12.08 -2.40
CA CYS A 14 -24.84 -10.63 -2.43
C CYS A 14 -23.49 -10.27 -3.08
N ALA A 15 -22.41 -11.00 -2.77
CA ALA A 15 -21.10 -10.79 -3.40
C ALA A 15 -21.13 -11.07 -4.91
N ALA A 16 -21.83 -12.13 -5.33
CA ALA A 16 -22.03 -12.43 -6.75
C ALA A 16 -22.89 -11.36 -7.45
N ILE A 17 -23.94 -10.85 -6.79
CA ILE A 17 -24.78 -9.77 -7.31
C ILE A 17 -23.97 -8.47 -7.43
N LEU A 18 -23.08 -8.15 -6.49
CA LEU A 18 -22.17 -6.98 -6.60
C LEU A 18 -21.17 -7.09 -7.75
N LEU A 19 -20.68 -8.31 -8.04
CA LEU A 19 -19.82 -8.57 -9.20
C LEU A 19 -20.59 -8.51 -10.53
N VAL A 20 -21.86 -8.94 -10.55
CA VAL A 20 -22.69 -9.02 -11.78
C VAL A 20 -23.38 -7.69 -12.11
N THR A 21 -23.75 -6.87 -11.11
CA THR A 21 -24.48 -5.60 -11.31
C THR A 21 -23.62 -4.41 -11.73
N GLY A 22 -22.33 -4.63 -11.99
CA GLY A 22 -21.53 -3.63 -12.67
C GLY A 22 -21.13 -2.43 -11.81
N ALA A 23 -20.77 -2.63 -10.53
CA ALA A 23 -19.83 -1.68 -9.87
C ALA A 23 -18.47 -1.61 -10.61
N TRP A 24 -18.25 -2.53 -11.56
CA TRP A 24 -17.27 -2.46 -12.65
C TRP A 24 -17.52 -1.31 -13.65
N ALA A 25 -18.67 -0.63 -13.66
CA ALA A 25 -18.98 0.45 -14.62
C ALA A 25 -18.12 1.73 -14.42
N SER A 26 -17.20 1.77 -13.45
CA SER A 26 -16.08 2.72 -13.42
C SER A 26 -14.91 2.32 -14.32
N LEU A 27 -14.91 1.13 -14.93
CA LEU A 27 -13.94 0.67 -15.93
C LEU A 27 -14.31 1.07 -17.38
N GLY A 28 -15.10 2.15 -17.54
CA GLY A 28 -15.56 2.66 -18.83
C GLY A 28 -15.21 4.11 -19.15
N ALA A 29 -14.27 4.74 -18.43
CA ALA A 29 -13.72 6.02 -18.88
C ALA A 29 -12.65 5.77 -19.96
N GLU A 30 -12.87 6.30 -21.17
CA GLU A 30 -11.90 6.30 -22.28
C GLU A 30 -10.51 6.84 -21.87
N PRO A 31 -9.43 6.45 -22.59
CA PRO A 31 -8.06 6.67 -22.17
C PRO A 31 -7.70 8.15 -22.34
N ALA A 32 -7.89 8.94 -21.29
CA ALA A 32 -7.15 10.18 -21.14
C ALA A 32 -5.66 9.81 -21.08
N SER A 33 -4.92 10.19 -22.13
CA SER A 33 -3.46 10.25 -22.24
C SER A 33 -2.73 10.00 -20.91
N VAL A 34 -2.15 8.81 -20.76
CA VAL A 34 -1.29 8.46 -19.62
C VAL A 34 0.02 9.23 -19.78
N THR A 35 -0.02 10.49 -19.38
CA THR A 35 1.16 11.24 -18.97
C THR A 35 1.81 10.45 -17.82
N PRO A 36 3.09 10.04 -17.91
CA PRO A 36 3.77 9.14 -16.97
C PRO A 36 4.17 9.86 -15.67
N THR A 37 3.29 10.71 -15.17
CA THR A 37 3.54 11.57 -14.01
C THR A 37 2.98 10.98 -12.73
N ALA A 38 2.08 9.98 -12.79
CA ALA A 38 1.37 9.44 -11.62
C ALA A 38 2.20 8.59 -10.64
N GLU A 39 3.32 7.99 -11.07
CA GLU A 39 4.20 7.23 -10.15
C GLU A 39 5.46 8.01 -9.75
N ILE A 40 5.89 9.02 -10.53
CA ILE A 40 6.98 9.94 -10.16
C ILE A 40 6.46 11.11 -9.28
N GLN A 41 5.18 11.50 -9.38
CA GLN A 41 4.60 12.51 -8.48
C GLN A 41 4.20 11.98 -7.10
N ALA A 42 4.09 10.66 -6.90
CA ALA A 42 3.80 10.11 -5.59
C ALA A 42 4.96 10.28 -4.58
N SER A 43 6.21 10.37 -5.06
CA SER A 43 7.39 10.71 -4.23
C SER A 43 7.74 12.20 -4.22
N ALA A 44 7.30 12.98 -5.24
CA ALA A 44 7.47 14.44 -5.27
C ALA A 44 6.39 15.20 -4.47
N GLN A 45 5.34 14.53 -4.00
CA GLN A 45 4.32 15.07 -3.09
C GLN A 45 4.45 14.56 -1.64
N ILE A 46 5.68 14.50 -1.10
CA ILE A 46 5.85 14.85 0.31
C ILE A 46 5.83 16.39 0.43
N SER A 47 4.80 17.02 -0.14
CA SER A 47 4.35 18.30 0.34
C SER A 47 3.71 18.00 1.69
N VAL A 48 4.52 17.97 2.75
CA VAL A 48 4.01 18.18 4.11
C VAL A 48 3.08 19.38 3.97
N PRO A 49 1.75 19.22 4.08
CA PRO A 49 0.86 20.30 3.78
C PRO A 49 0.93 21.25 4.98
N GLN A 50 1.96 22.10 4.98
CA GLN A 50 2.20 23.13 5.97
C GLN A 50 1.08 24.20 5.96
N GLY A 51 0.10 24.08 5.04
CA GLY A 51 -1.14 24.87 4.97
C GLY A 51 -2.45 24.10 5.23
N ALA A 52 -2.45 22.82 5.64
CA ALA A 52 -3.71 22.06 5.88
C ALA A 52 -4.50 22.51 7.13
N LEU A 53 -4.01 23.49 7.89
CA LEU A 53 -4.69 24.02 9.06
C LEU A 53 -5.88 24.94 8.71
N ASP A 54 -6.00 25.38 7.45
CA ASP A 54 -7.13 26.17 6.92
C ASP A 54 -8.11 25.32 6.09
N THR A 55 -8.20 24.03 6.39
CA THR A 55 -9.28 23.19 5.85
C THR A 55 -10.63 23.64 6.43
N PRO A 56 -11.65 23.92 5.59
CA PRO A 56 -12.96 24.33 6.07
C PRO A 56 -13.54 23.24 6.97
N LEU A 57 -14.31 23.63 7.99
CA LEU A 57 -14.91 22.71 8.97
C LEU A 57 -15.69 21.56 8.29
N LEU A 58 -16.24 21.80 7.10
CA LEU A 58 -16.97 20.83 6.30
C LEU A 58 -16.11 19.64 5.85
N ASP A 59 -14.86 19.87 5.45
CA ASP A 59 -13.96 18.78 5.01
C ASP A 59 -13.51 17.91 6.19
N ARG A 60 -13.24 18.55 7.35
CA ARG A 60 -12.95 17.82 8.59
C ARG A 60 -14.15 16.99 9.03
N LEU A 61 -15.36 17.56 8.92
CA LEU A 61 -16.60 16.87 9.22
C LEU A 61 -16.82 15.69 8.27
N ARG A 62 -16.48 15.82 6.98
CA ARG A 62 -16.53 14.71 6.01
C ARG A 62 -15.60 13.57 6.40
N SER A 63 -14.37 13.84 6.83
CA SER A 63 -13.45 12.80 7.31
C SER A 63 -13.97 12.08 8.55
N VAL A 64 -14.53 12.82 9.52
CA VAL A 64 -15.13 12.23 10.73
C VAL A 64 -16.38 11.42 10.39
N LEU A 65 -17.22 11.91 9.48
CA LEU A 65 -18.39 11.18 8.99
C LEU A 65 -17.98 9.89 8.28
N GLY A 66 -16.91 9.91 7.48
CA GLY A 66 -16.34 8.71 6.86
C GLY A 66 -15.92 7.67 7.89
N LEU A 67 -15.17 8.06 8.92
CA LEU A 67 -14.77 7.16 10.02
C LEU A 67 -16.00 6.57 10.74
N PHE A 68 -17.00 7.40 11.04
CA PHE A 68 -18.25 6.96 11.67
C PHE A 68 -19.01 5.97 10.78
N LEU A 69 -19.11 6.25 9.48
CA LEU A 69 -19.81 5.40 8.52
C LEU A 69 -19.13 4.05 8.35
N LEU A 70 -17.79 4.00 8.30
CA LEU A 70 -17.03 2.75 8.27
C LEU A 70 -17.21 1.95 9.56
N ALA A 71 -17.17 2.61 10.73
CA ALA A 71 -17.44 1.96 12.01
C ALA A 71 -18.89 1.44 12.10
N PHE A 72 -19.86 2.20 11.58
CA PHE A 72 -21.26 1.80 11.52
C PHE A 72 -21.48 0.61 10.58
N ALA A 73 -20.83 0.60 9.41
CA ALA A 73 -20.87 -0.54 8.49
C ALA A 73 -20.29 -1.81 9.15
N ALA A 74 -19.16 -1.69 9.84
CA ALA A 74 -18.58 -2.79 10.62
C ALA A 74 -19.54 -3.29 11.72
N TRP A 75 -20.23 -2.38 12.41
CA TRP A 75 -21.26 -2.73 13.39
C TRP A 75 -22.46 -3.44 12.75
N LEU A 76 -22.90 -3.02 11.57
CA LEU A 76 -24.02 -3.61 10.85
C LEU A 76 -23.72 -5.06 10.42
N MET A 77 -22.49 -5.29 9.95
CA MET A 77 -21.98 -6.61 9.55
C MET A 77 -21.59 -7.50 10.73
N SER A 78 -21.56 -6.97 11.97
CA SER A 78 -21.19 -7.74 13.15
C SER A 78 -22.22 -8.83 13.48
N VAL A 79 -21.71 -10.05 13.67
CA VAL A 79 -22.51 -11.25 13.97
C VAL A 79 -23.11 -11.18 15.37
N ASP A 80 -22.38 -10.64 16.35
CA ASP A 80 -22.84 -10.47 17.73
C ASP A 80 -22.64 -9.01 18.18
N ARG A 81 -23.65 -8.19 17.90
CA ARG A 81 -23.63 -6.73 18.18
C ARG A 81 -23.57 -6.39 19.66
N LYS A 82 -23.86 -7.35 20.54
CA LYS A 82 -23.90 -7.14 22.00
C LYS A 82 -22.54 -7.42 22.65
N ASN A 83 -21.76 -8.34 22.11
CA ASN A 83 -20.44 -8.73 22.64
C ASN A 83 -19.27 -8.07 21.89
N ILE A 84 -19.42 -6.81 21.47
CA ILE A 84 -18.34 -6.06 20.84
C ILE A 84 -17.34 -5.62 21.93
N ALA A 85 -16.07 -5.99 21.76
CA ALA A 85 -14.98 -5.57 22.63
C ALA A 85 -14.64 -4.09 22.41
N TRP A 86 -15.51 -3.17 22.87
CA TRP A 86 -15.40 -1.73 22.70
C TRP A 86 -14.05 -1.14 23.13
N ARG A 87 -13.40 -1.76 24.12
CA ARG A 87 -12.03 -1.43 24.51
C ARG A 87 -11.07 -1.53 23.32
N VAL A 88 -11.08 -2.65 22.58
CA VAL A 88 -10.19 -2.88 21.44
C VAL A 88 -10.50 -1.90 20.30
N VAL A 89 -11.79 -1.67 20.02
CA VAL A 89 -12.22 -0.75 18.96
C VAL A 89 -11.77 0.69 19.26
N ILE A 90 -12.03 1.17 20.47
CA ILE A 90 -11.64 2.53 20.90
C ILE A 90 -10.12 2.67 20.91
N TRP A 91 -9.38 1.68 21.43
CA TRP A 91 -7.92 1.71 21.41
C TRP A 91 -7.36 1.67 20.00
N GLY A 92 -7.94 0.87 19.09
CA GLY A 92 -7.51 0.81 17.69
C GLY A 92 -7.67 2.16 16.99
N ILE A 93 -8.84 2.77 17.10
CA ILE A 93 -9.11 4.10 16.52
C ILE A 93 -8.20 5.15 17.16
N SER A 94 -8.03 5.12 18.48
CA SER A 94 -7.18 6.09 19.19
C SER A 94 -5.71 5.96 18.79
N LEU A 95 -5.20 4.73 18.66
CA LEU A 95 -3.82 4.46 18.25
C LEU A 95 -3.56 4.94 16.82
N GLN A 96 -4.51 4.70 15.90
CA GLN A 96 -4.42 5.20 14.52
C GLN A 96 -4.38 6.73 14.46
N ILE A 97 -5.28 7.41 15.19
CA ILE A 97 -5.31 8.88 15.26
C ILE A 97 -4.03 9.43 15.92
N LEU A 98 -3.55 8.79 16.99
CA LEU A 98 -2.33 9.17 17.69
C LEU A 98 -1.12 9.10 16.76
N PHE A 99 -0.94 7.99 16.02
CA PHE A 99 0.14 7.85 15.05
C PHE A 99 0.04 8.87 13.92
N ALA A 100 -1.16 9.09 13.38
CA ALA A 100 -1.39 10.10 12.35
C ALA A 100 -1.02 11.50 12.84
N PHE A 101 -1.43 11.87 14.06
CA PHE A 101 -1.06 13.15 14.66
C PHE A 101 0.44 13.26 14.92
N LEU A 102 1.07 12.21 15.45
CA LEU A 102 2.50 12.18 15.71
C LEU A 102 3.29 12.40 14.42
N ILE A 103 2.96 11.70 13.34
CA ILE A 103 3.70 11.78 12.08
C ILE A 103 3.38 13.09 11.33
N LEU A 104 2.10 13.49 11.22
CA LEU A 104 1.68 14.59 10.35
C LEU A 104 1.72 15.97 11.00
N LYS A 105 1.58 16.06 12.34
CA LYS A 105 1.53 17.36 13.04
C LYS A 105 2.88 17.73 13.68
N THR A 106 3.66 16.75 14.12
CA THR A 106 4.88 17.02 14.88
C THR A 106 6.11 17.11 13.96
N PRO A 107 7.01 18.08 14.17
CA PRO A 107 8.22 18.21 13.35
C PRO A 107 9.17 17.01 13.53
N VAL A 108 9.19 16.43 14.74
CA VAL A 108 9.96 15.21 15.03
C VAL A 108 9.43 14.02 14.23
N GLY A 109 8.09 13.85 14.16
CA GLY A 109 7.47 12.79 13.38
C GLY A 109 7.78 12.90 11.89
N GLY A 110 7.73 14.11 11.34
CA GLY A 110 8.15 14.37 9.95
C GLY A 110 9.62 14.04 9.70
N ALA A 111 10.53 14.40 10.63
CA ALA A 111 11.95 14.10 10.49
C ALA A 111 12.24 12.59 10.53
N VAL A 112 11.65 11.86 11.49
CA VAL A 112 11.80 10.40 11.59
C VAL A 112 11.24 9.70 10.35
N PHE A 113 10.05 10.12 9.89
CA PHE A 113 9.44 9.56 8.69
C PHE A 113 10.27 9.86 7.43
N GLY A 114 10.88 11.04 7.34
CA GLY A 114 11.82 11.40 6.26
C GLY A 114 12.99 10.43 6.18
N VAL A 115 13.66 10.16 7.31
CA VAL A 115 14.76 9.18 7.36
C VAL A 115 14.30 7.78 6.93
N MET A 116 13.13 7.32 7.40
CA MET A 116 12.58 6.03 7.00
C MET A 116 12.27 5.98 5.50
N ASN A 117 11.70 7.05 4.95
CA ASN A 117 11.42 7.19 3.52
C ASN A 117 12.71 7.12 2.70
N ASP A 118 13.76 7.83 3.11
CA ASP A 118 15.05 7.83 2.42
C ASP A 118 15.68 6.43 2.41
N VAL A 119 15.58 5.69 3.51
CA VAL A 119 16.02 4.29 3.58
C VAL A 119 15.24 3.40 2.61
N VAL A 120 13.91 3.55 2.53
CA VAL A 120 13.08 2.78 1.58
C VAL A 120 13.43 3.13 0.14
N ILE A 121 13.62 4.42 -0.18
CA ILE A 121 14.03 4.86 -1.52
C ILE A 121 15.41 4.32 -1.88
N ALA A 122 16.37 4.32 -0.95
CA ALA A 122 17.69 3.73 -1.17
C ALA A 122 17.61 2.23 -1.46
N LEU A 123 16.77 1.49 -0.71
CA LEU A 123 16.52 0.06 -0.95
C LEU A 123 15.88 -0.21 -2.33
N LEU A 124 14.91 0.61 -2.72
CA LEU A 124 14.32 0.55 -4.05
C LEU A 124 15.37 0.84 -5.13
N GLY A 125 16.27 1.79 -4.91
CA GLY A 125 17.39 2.09 -5.81
C GLY A 125 18.29 0.88 -6.06
N PHE A 126 18.68 0.14 -5.01
CA PHE A 126 19.44 -1.11 -5.17
C PHE A 126 18.69 -2.16 -5.98
N THR A 127 17.36 -2.19 -5.85
CA THR A 127 16.55 -3.16 -6.58
C THR A 127 16.44 -2.81 -8.06
N VAL A 128 16.28 -1.52 -8.38
CA VAL A 128 16.26 -1.03 -9.77
C VAL A 128 17.59 -1.33 -10.46
N GLU A 129 18.73 -1.12 -9.79
CA GLU A 129 20.04 -1.49 -10.33
C GLU A 129 20.18 -3.00 -10.55
N GLY A 130 19.68 -3.82 -9.62
CA GLY A 130 19.64 -5.29 -9.79
C GLY A 130 18.75 -5.74 -10.95
N ALA A 131 17.59 -5.11 -11.13
CA ALA A 131 16.71 -5.37 -12.27
C ALA A 131 17.37 -4.94 -13.59
N ARG A 132 18.08 -3.81 -13.61
CA ARG A 132 18.80 -3.31 -14.79
C ARG A 132 19.91 -4.26 -15.20
N PHE A 133 20.59 -4.90 -14.24
CA PHE A 133 21.59 -5.93 -14.53
C PHE A 133 21.00 -7.14 -15.27
N ILE A 134 19.78 -7.55 -14.95
CA ILE A 134 19.12 -8.72 -15.56
C ILE A 134 18.39 -8.37 -16.87
N PHE A 135 17.70 -7.23 -16.89
CA PHE A 135 16.74 -6.87 -17.95
C PHE A 135 17.15 -5.64 -18.78
N GLY A 136 18.26 -4.99 -18.47
CA GLY A 136 18.74 -3.82 -19.19
C GLY A 136 17.76 -2.64 -19.13
N ASP A 137 17.56 -1.98 -20.26
CA ASP A 137 16.74 -0.77 -20.36
C ASP A 137 15.23 -1.05 -20.29
N LEU A 138 14.79 -2.31 -20.29
CA LEU A 138 13.37 -2.70 -20.16
C LEU A 138 12.78 -2.36 -18.79
N VAL A 139 13.64 -2.05 -17.81
CA VAL A 139 13.27 -1.60 -16.47
C VAL A 139 12.69 -0.19 -16.49
N TYR A 140 12.93 0.58 -17.55
CA TYR A 140 12.40 1.92 -17.72
C TYR A 140 11.16 1.93 -18.62
N ASN A 141 10.27 2.89 -18.37
CA ASN A 141 9.05 3.05 -19.16
C ASN A 141 9.34 3.46 -20.62
N ASN A 142 10.46 4.16 -20.82
CA ASN A 142 10.91 4.61 -22.13
C ASN A 142 12.23 3.92 -22.46
N VAL A 143 12.24 3.16 -23.56
CA VAL A 143 13.43 2.46 -24.04
C VAL A 143 13.96 3.21 -25.28
N PRO A 144 15.27 3.48 -25.37
CA PRO A 144 15.86 4.06 -26.58
C PRO A 144 15.51 3.22 -27.82
N VAL A 145 15.08 3.86 -28.90
CA VAL A 145 14.91 3.18 -30.20
C VAL A 145 16.04 3.55 -31.15
N GLY A 146 16.37 2.62 -32.03
CA GLY A 146 17.52 2.70 -32.90
C GLY A 146 17.31 1.96 -34.21
N ALA A 147 18.22 2.19 -35.15
CA ALA A 147 18.29 1.40 -36.36
C ALA A 147 19.05 0.10 -36.06
N GLY A 148 18.40 -1.04 -36.30
CA GLY A 148 18.96 -2.37 -36.08
C GLY A 148 17.93 -3.45 -36.40
N THR A 149 18.40 -4.67 -36.66
CA THR A 149 17.52 -5.82 -36.86
C THR A 149 17.11 -6.36 -35.50
N VAL A 150 15.80 -6.57 -35.29
CA VAL A 150 15.26 -7.07 -34.01
C VAL A 150 15.91 -8.42 -33.66
N GLY A 151 16.53 -8.52 -32.48
CA GLY A 151 17.20 -9.75 -32.01
C GLY A 151 18.67 -9.91 -32.42
N GLN A 152 19.29 -8.90 -33.06
CA GLN A 152 20.70 -8.90 -33.43
C GLN A 152 21.47 -7.82 -32.64
N GLY A 153 22.72 -8.10 -32.26
CA GLY A 153 23.50 -7.30 -31.30
C GLY A 153 23.99 -5.93 -31.76
N ASP A 154 23.81 -5.58 -33.03
CA ASP A 154 24.17 -4.26 -33.58
C ASP A 154 22.97 -3.31 -33.47
N PHE A 155 22.94 -2.55 -32.37
CA PHE A 155 21.91 -1.55 -32.12
C PHE A 155 22.53 -0.14 -32.18
N ALA A 156 22.12 0.68 -33.15
CA ALA A 156 22.50 2.09 -33.23
C ALA A 156 21.34 2.97 -32.75
N ALA A 157 21.41 3.44 -31.51
CA ALA A 157 20.40 4.33 -30.94
C ALA A 157 20.25 5.60 -31.79
N THR A 158 19.00 5.94 -32.18
CA THR A 158 18.72 7.21 -32.86
C THR A 158 18.53 8.29 -31.80
N PRO A 159 19.34 9.37 -31.81
CA PRO A 159 19.23 10.40 -30.78
C PRO A 159 17.83 11.02 -30.73
N GLY A 160 17.24 11.07 -29.53
CA GLY A 160 15.97 11.77 -29.28
C GLY A 160 14.70 10.96 -29.53
N GLN A 161 14.79 9.70 -29.93
CA GLN A 161 13.63 8.82 -30.07
C GLN A 161 13.61 7.74 -28.99
N VAL A 162 12.47 7.62 -28.30
CA VAL A 162 12.21 6.57 -27.30
C VAL A 162 10.85 5.92 -27.59
N ALA A 163 10.74 4.62 -27.36
CA ALA A 163 9.46 3.91 -27.40
C ALA A 163 8.96 3.66 -25.99
N ASN A 164 7.66 3.86 -25.77
CA ASN A 164 6.99 3.39 -24.57
C ASN A 164 6.64 1.91 -24.77
N THR A 165 7.33 1.04 -24.04
CA THR A 165 7.17 -0.41 -24.17
C THR A 165 6.02 -0.94 -23.32
N GLY A 166 5.51 -0.16 -22.35
CA GLY A 166 4.50 -0.59 -21.36
C GLY A 166 4.97 -1.72 -20.43
N ALA A 167 6.17 -2.26 -20.64
CA ALA A 167 6.70 -3.40 -19.90
C ALA A 167 7.34 -3.04 -18.54
N PHE A 168 7.37 -1.74 -18.21
CA PHE A 168 7.87 -1.20 -16.95
C PHE A 168 7.33 -1.97 -15.73
N PHE A 169 6.02 -2.25 -15.72
CA PHE A 169 5.40 -2.95 -14.60
C PHE A 169 6.04 -4.33 -14.37
N ALA A 170 6.23 -5.11 -15.42
CA ALA A 170 6.80 -6.46 -15.31
C ALA A 170 8.28 -6.43 -14.90
N PHE A 171 9.07 -5.50 -15.44
CA PHE A 171 10.53 -5.49 -15.26
C PHE A 171 11.03 -4.58 -14.14
N ASN A 172 10.19 -3.71 -13.58
CA ASN A 172 10.52 -2.88 -12.43
C ASN A 172 9.84 -3.39 -11.15
N VAL A 173 8.54 -3.69 -11.21
CA VAL A 173 7.75 -4.03 -10.02
C VAL A 173 7.96 -5.48 -9.57
N LEU A 174 7.96 -6.45 -10.51
CA LEU A 174 8.13 -7.86 -10.13
C LEU A 174 9.49 -8.17 -9.49
N PRO A 175 10.64 -7.67 -10.01
CA PRO A 175 11.93 -7.85 -9.35
C PRO A 175 11.99 -7.21 -7.97
N THR A 176 11.29 -6.09 -7.78
CA THR A 176 11.14 -5.44 -6.48
C THR A 176 10.52 -6.37 -5.44
N ILE A 177 9.45 -7.07 -5.79
CA ILE A 177 8.80 -8.05 -4.90
C ILE A 177 9.77 -9.20 -4.54
N ILE A 178 10.51 -9.73 -5.51
CA ILE A 178 11.45 -10.84 -5.29
C ILE A 178 12.59 -10.42 -4.36
N PHE A 179 13.15 -9.22 -4.57
CA PHE A 179 14.18 -8.65 -3.72
C PHE A 179 13.66 -8.43 -2.28
N PHE A 180 12.50 -7.80 -2.11
CA PHE A 180 11.93 -7.61 -0.78
C PHE A 180 11.60 -8.95 -0.10
N SER A 181 11.13 -9.96 -0.84
CA SER A 181 10.89 -11.29 -0.29
C SER A 181 12.17 -11.96 0.23
N SER A 182 13.28 -11.85 -0.51
CA SER A 182 14.56 -12.41 -0.08
C SER A 182 15.17 -11.61 1.08
N LEU A 183 15.09 -10.28 1.03
CA LEU A 183 15.51 -9.39 2.12
C LEU A 183 14.74 -9.68 3.40
N MET A 184 13.41 -9.81 3.33
CA MET A 184 12.59 -10.16 4.49
C MET A 184 12.96 -11.53 5.03
N THR A 185 13.17 -12.53 4.17
CA THR A 185 13.66 -13.86 4.59
C THR A 185 14.98 -13.77 5.35
N VAL A 186 15.93 -12.96 4.86
CA VAL A 186 17.20 -12.69 5.55
C VAL A 186 16.95 -12.00 6.90
N LEU A 187 16.11 -10.96 6.95
CA LEU A 187 15.80 -10.25 8.20
C LEU A 187 15.10 -11.14 9.25
N TYR A 188 14.28 -12.11 8.82
CA TYR A 188 13.75 -13.15 9.71
C TYR A 188 14.85 -14.11 10.16
N HIS A 189 15.77 -14.51 9.29
CA HIS A 189 16.86 -15.41 9.70
C HIS A 189 17.82 -14.73 10.69
N LEU A 190 18.05 -13.42 10.52
CA LEU A 190 18.90 -12.61 11.40
C LEU A 190 18.25 -12.26 12.74
N GLY A 191 16.94 -12.47 12.90
CA GLY A 191 16.24 -12.14 14.15
C GLY A 191 15.68 -10.71 14.22
N VAL A 192 15.93 -9.86 13.22
CA VAL A 192 15.54 -8.43 13.23
C VAL A 192 14.03 -8.28 13.17
N MET A 193 13.38 -9.03 12.28
CA MET A 193 11.91 -9.00 12.18
C MET A 193 11.26 -9.46 13.48
N GLN A 194 11.81 -10.44 14.17
CA GLN A 194 11.28 -10.94 15.43
C GLN A 194 11.34 -9.85 16.52
N VAL A 195 12.40 -9.05 16.56
CA VAL A 195 12.49 -7.92 17.50
C VAL A 195 11.45 -6.86 17.17
N ALA A 196 11.33 -6.48 15.89
CA ALA A 196 10.35 -5.49 15.43
C ALA A 196 8.90 -5.93 15.74
N VAL A 197 8.55 -7.16 15.34
CA VAL A 197 7.21 -7.76 15.56
C VAL A 197 6.91 -7.88 17.05
N LYS A 198 7.86 -8.34 17.88
CA LYS A 198 7.68 -8.37 19.34
C LYS A 198 7.46 -6.98 19.92
N GLY A 199 8.16 -5.97 19.43
CA GLY A 199 7.96 -4.58 19.83
C GLY A 199 6.55 -4.08 19.53
N VAL A 200 6.08 -4.26 18.29
CA VAL A 200 4.71 -3.89 17.88
C VAL A 200 3.67 -4.68 18.66
N ALA A 201 3.86 -6.00 18.79
CA ALA A 201 2.96 -6.88 19.53
C ALA A 201 2.88 -6.50 21.01
N PHE A 202 3.99 -6.08 21.63
CA PHE A 202 4.01 -5.60 23.01
C PHE A 202 3.16 -4.34 23.18
N VAL A 203 3.32 -3.36 22.29
CA VAL A 203 2.50 -2.11 22.31
C VAL A 203 1.02 -2.43 22.15
N MET A 204 0.68 -3.32 21.21
CA MET A 204 -0.71 -3.72 20.95
C MET A 204 -1.31 -4.52 22.12
N GLN A 205 -0.57 -5.49 22.70
CA GLN A 205 -1.04 -6.24 23.88
C GLN A 205 -1.26 -5.32 25.08
N ARG A 206 -0.35 -4.37 25.30
CA ARG A 206 -0.43 -3.44 26.43
C ARG A 206 -1.62 -2.50 26.33
N THR A 207 -1.93 -2.02 25.12
CA THR A 207 -3.03 -1.08 24.87
C THR A 207 -4.38 -1.81 24.78
N MET A 208 -4.47 -2.87 23.99
CA MET A 208 -5.75 -3.52 23.65
C MET A 208 -6.14 -4.67 24.58
N LYS A 209 -5.20 -5.23 25.36
CA LYS A 209 -5.39 -6.45 26.17
C LYS A 209 -5.94 -7.63 25.36
N THR A 210 -5.54 -7.73 24.10
CA THR A 210 -5.81 -8.87 23.22
C THR A 210 -4.89 -10.04 23.57
N SER A 211 -5.25 -11.26 23.16
CA SER A 211 -4.42 -12.42 23.48
C SER A 211 -3.07 -12.37 22.77
N GLY A 212 -2.09 -13.09 23.31
CA GLY A 212 -0.73 -13.08 22.78
C GLY A 212 -0.65 -13.60 21.35
N ALA A 213 -1.40 -14.65 21.03
CA ALA A 213 -1.45 -15.25 19.71
C ALA A 213 -2.14 -14.35 18.67
N GLU A 214 -3.28 -13.74 19.02
CA GLU A 214 -3.98 -12.79 18.13
C GLU A 214 -3.11 -11.58 17.80
N THR A 215 -2.38 -11.08 18.81
CA THR A 215 -1.55 -9.90 18.65
C THR A 215 -0.26 -10.19 17.87
N LEU A 216 0.33 -11.36 18.07
CA LEU A 216 1.50 -11.78 17.28
C LEU A 216 1.12 -11.97 15.81
N SER A 217 -0.04 -12.58 15.54
CA SER A 217 -0.55 -12.73 14.17
C SER A 217 -0.91 -11.40 13.51
N ALA A 218 -1.27 -10.37 14.29
CA ALA A 218 -1.56 -9.04 13.76
C ALA A 218 -0.30 -8.19 13.52
N ALA A 219 0.77 -8.44 14.28
CA ALA A 219 2.02 -7.69 14.21
C ALA A 219 3.06 -8.28 13.26
N GLY A 220 2.99 -9.59 12.98
CA GLY A 220 3.91 -10.35 12.13
C GLY A 220 3.53 -10.31 10.67
#